data_AF-A0A1V3LCF8-F1
#
_entry.id   AF-A0A1V3LCF8-F1
#
_cell.length_a   1.000
_cell.length_b   1.000
_cell.length_c   1.000
_cell.angle_alpha   90.00
_cell.angle_beta   90.00
_cell.angle_gamma   90.00
#
_symmetry.space_group_name_H-M   'P 1'
#
loop_
_entity.id
_entity.type
_entity.pdbx_description
1 polymer ?
#
loop_
_entity_poly.entity_id
_entity_poly.type
_entity_poly.pdbx_seq_one_letter_code
_entity_poly.pdbx_strand_id
1 'polypeptide(L)' 'MPNVILHYQDGRTFICAKGVTLTQAEEIKAYIESNNDDFSYRDVATVEIQHTGGNDEKV' A
#
# COMPACT_ATOMS: atom_id res chain seq x y z
N MET A 1 -10.43 -7.50 3.89
CA MET A 1 -9.40 -7.80 2.88
C MET A 1 -8.47 -6.60 2.79
N PRO A 2 -7.15 -6.75 2.93
CA PRO A 2 -6.20 -5.66 2.82
C PRO A 2 -6.15 -4.93 1.47
N ASN A 3 -5.77 -3.66 1.53
CA ASN A 3 -5.34 -2.85 0.39
C ASN A 3 -3.88 -2.46 0.58
N VAL A 4 -3.16 -2.25 -0.52
CA VAL A 4 -1.81 -1.67 -0.50
C VAL A 4 -1.89 -0.25 -1.03
N ILE A 5 -1.43 0.70 -0.23
CA ILE A 5 -1.48 2.13 -0.50
C ILE A 5 -0.05 2.66 -0.56
N LEU A 6 0.27 3.34 -1.66
CA LEU A 6 1.52 4.05 -1.85
C LEU A 6 1.32 5.50 -1.44
N HIS A 7 2.19 6.00 -0.57
CA HIS A 7 2.26 7.39 -0.17
C HIS A 7 3.46 8.02 -0.86
N TYR A 8 3.22 8.99 -1.74
CA TYR A 8 4.26 9.68 -2.48
C TYR A 8 4.78 10.91 -1.72
N GLN A 9 6.01 11.32 -1.99
CA GLN A 9 6.66 12.47 -1.34
C GLN A 9 5.91 13.80 -1.55
N ASP A 10 5.15 13.92 -2.64
CA ASP A 10 4.34 15.10 -2.94
C ASP A 10 2.96 15.11 -2.25
N GLY A 11 2.70 14.13 -1.39
CA GLY A 11 1.46 13.98 -0.64
C GLY A 11 0.35 13.24 -1.39
N ARG A 12 0.57 12.82 -2.65
CA ARG A 12 -0.40 11.98 -3.37
C ARG A 12 -0.41 10.57 -2.81
N THR A 13 -1.58 9.94 -2.84
CA THR A 13 -1.75 8.54 -2.49
C THR A 13 -2.28 7.74 -3.67
N PHE A 14 -1.89 6.47 -3.77
CA PHE A 14 -2.35 5.55 -4.81
C PHE A 14 -2.62 4.17 -4.23
N ILE A 15 -3.80 3.62 -4.51
CA ILE A 15 -4.13 2.23 -4.15
C ILE A 15 -3.61 1.34 -5.27
N CYS A 16 -2.45 0.70 -5.07
CA CYS A 16 -1.87 -0.17 -6.08
C CYS A 16 -2.50 -1.58 -6.10
N ALA A 17 -3.05 -2.02 -4.97
CA ALA A 17 -3.79 -3.28 -4.88
C ALA A 17 -4.96 -3.14 -3.91
N LYS A 18 -6.14 -3.64 -4.28
CA LYS A 18 -7.37 -3.54 -3.49
C LYS A 18 -7.95 -4.93 -3.21
N GLY A 19 -8.34 -5.17 -1.96
CA GLY A 19 -9.05 -6.39 -1.56
C GLY A 19 -8.23 -7.68 -1.72
N VAL A 20 -6.91 -7.60 -1.58
CA VAL A 20 -6.01 -8.75 -1.68
C VAL A 20 -5.96 -9.53 -0.36
N THR A 21 -5.33 -10.70 -0.35
CA THR A 21 -5.01 -11.39 0.92
C THR A 21 -3.90 -10.65 1.68
N LEU A 22 -3.74 -10.93 2.98
CA LEU A 22 -2.64 -10.34 3.75
C LEU A 22 -1.27 -10.74 3.19
N THR A 23 -1.08 -12.02 2.89
CA THR A 23 0.17 -12.52 2.28
C THR A 23 0.48 -11.80 0.97
N GLN A 24 -0.52 -11.61 0.10
CA GLN A 24 -0.32 -10.84 -1.15
C GLN A 24 0.05 -9.38 -0.87
N ALA A 25 -0.58 -8.74 0.12
CA ALA A 25 -0.25 -7.37 0.49
C ALA A 25 1.20 -7.24 1.01
N GLU A 26 1.66 -8.21 1.80
CA GLU A 26 3.04 -8.26 2.31
C GLU A 26 4.06 -8.50 1.19
N GLU A 27 3.77 -9.40 0.25
CA GLU A 27 4.61 -9.65 -0.94
C GLU A 27 4.73 -8.40 -1.82
N ILE A 28 3.61 -7.71 -2.08
CA ILE A 28 3.60 -6.46 -2.87
C ILE A 28 4.42 -5.39 -2.14
N LYS A 29 4.25 -5.25 -0.82
CA LYS A 29 5.01 -4.29 -0.02
C LYS A 29 6.52 -4.58 -0.10
N ALA A 30 6.93 -5.82 0.15
CA ALA A 30 8.34 -6.20 0.08
C ALA A 30 8.93 -5.99 -1.32
N TYR A 31 8.15 -6.26 -2.38
CA TYR A 31 8.57 -6.00 -3.76
C TYR A 31 8.81 -4.51 -4.00
N ILE A 32 7.88 -3.64 -3.61
CA ILE A 32 8.02 -2.19 -3.82
C ILE A 32 9.18 -1.62 -3.00
N GLU A 33 9.32 -2.03 -1.74
CA GLU A 33 10.42 -1.58 -0.86
C GLU A 33 11.80 -2.03 -1.35
N SER A 34 11.90 -3.17 -2.04
CA SER A 34 13.14 -3.67 -2.65
C SER A 34 13.42 -3.14 -4.06
N ASN A 35 12.44 -2.49 -4.71
CA ASN A 35 12.53 -1.97 -6.07
C ASN A 35 12.30 -0.44 -6.12
N ASN A 36 12.80 0.29 -5.12
CA ASN A 36 12.59 1.75 -5.06
C ASN A 36 13.22 2.52 -6.23
N ASP A 37 14.14 1.90 -6.99
CA ASP A 37 14.76 2.50 -8.18
C ASP A 37 13.86 2.48 -9.43
N ASP A 38 12.79 1.66 -9.44
CA ASP A 38 11.80 1.64 -10.52
C ASP A 38 11.12 3.00 -10.64
N PHE A 39 10.93 3.47 -11.87
CA PHE A 39 10.28 4.75 -12.14
C PHE A 39 8.90 4.88 -11.46
N SER A 40 8.18 3.76 -11.32
CA SER A 40 6.85 3.70 -10.71
C SER A 40 6.86 3.93 -9.19
N TYR A 41 8.01 3.70 -8.52
CA TYR A 41 8.16 3.72 -7.07
C TYR A 41 9.18 4.74 -6.55
N ARG A 42 9.90 5.43 -7.45
CA ARG A 42 10.97 6.39 -7.12
C ARG A 42 10.58 7.43 -6.07
N ASP A 43 9.37 7.94 -6.16
CA ASP A 43 8.87 9.00 -5.28
C ASP A 43 7.96 8.44 -4.16
N VAL A 44 7.90 7.12 -3.98
CA VAL A 44 7.15 6.49 -2.88
C VAL A 44 7.93 6.69 -1.58
N ALA A 45 7.34 7.43 -0.66
CA ALA A 45 7.87 7.66 0.68
C ALA A 45 7.53 6.51 1.63
N THR A 46 6.35 5.91 1.52
CA THR A 46 5.90 4.82 2.41
C THR A 46 4.89 3.91 1.72
N VAL A 47 4.95 2.62 2.03
CA VAL A 47 3.96 1.61 1.62
C VAL A 47 3.14 1.16 2.83
N GLU A 48 1.84 1.41 2.78
CA GLU A 48 0.87 1.05 3.83
C GLU A 48 0.03 -0.16 3.41
N ILE A 49 -0.16 -1.11 4.33
CA ILE A 49 -1.15 -2.18 4.19
C ILE A 49 -2.36 -1.80 5.03
N GLN A 50 -3.42 -1.33 4.37
CA GLN A 50 -4.66 -0.93 5.03
C GLN A 50 -5.64 -2.11 5.08
N HIS A 51 -5.97 -2.58 6.28
CA HIS A 51 -6.96 -3.63 6.47
C HIS A 51 -8.37 -3.07 6.30
N THR A 52 -9.03 -3.35 5.17
CA THR A 52 -10.46 -3.05 5.03
C THR A 52 -11.28 -4.26 5.49
N GLY A 53 -11.62 -4.31 6.77
CA GLY A 53 -12.48 -5.35 7.33
C GLY A 53 -12.82 -5.21 8.83
N GLY A 54 -13.99 -4.61 9.12
CA GLY A 54 -14.86 -4.94 10.26
C GLY A 54 -14.95 -3.98 11.45
N ASN A 55 -15.85 -2.98 11.36
CA ASN A 55 -16.34 -2.02 12.38
C ASN A 55 -15.46 -0.79 12.72
N ASP A 56 -16.10 0.33 13.12
CA ASP A 56 -15.53 1.59 13.68
C ASP A 56 -15.50 2.89 12.80
N GLU A 57 -16.54 3.13 11.99
CA GLU A 57 -17.13 4.48 12.04
C GLU A 57 -18.02 4.55 13.29
N LYS A 58 -17.46 5.16 14.34
CA LYS A 58 -18.07 5.66 15.58
C LYS A 58 -19.59 5.45 15.74
N VAL A 59 -19.97 4.69 16.78
CA VAL A 59 -21.16 5.01 17.59
C VAL A 59 -20.73 5.93 18.72
#